data_AF-A0A7G1KS74-F1
#
_entry.id   AF-A0A7G1KS74-F1
#
_cell.length_a   1.000
_cell.length_b   1.000
_cell.length_c   1.000
_cell.angle_alpha   90.00
_cell.angle_beta   90.00
_cell.angle_gamma   90.00
#
_symmetry.space_group_name_H-M   'P 1'
#
loop_
_entity.id
_entity.type
_entity.pdbx_description
1 polymer ?
#
loop_
_entity_poly.entity_id
_entity_poly.type
_entity_poly.pdbx_seq_one_letter_code
_entity_poly.pdbx_strand_id
1 'polypeptide(L)'
;MHNRIFRAVAAAAATTALMSLGIASADADPGDPTSASRGVRPDRSPVDNQFLDKSHLKDADHVRQDAAIQLAHAECGWLDANGNSAANQVRLAENLRGSVEYPYTFLAATLDTYCPWHQLQRPHSG
;
A
#
# COMPACT_ATOMS: atom_id res chain seq x y z
N MET A 1 27.73 29.81 -33.40
CA MET A 1 28.56 30.28 -32.26
C MET A 1 27.63 30.95 -31.27
N HIS A 2 27.71 30.63 -29.98
CA HIS A 2 27.07 31.21 -28.76
C HIS A 2 26.63 30.05 -27.83
N ASN A 3 26.94 29.97 -26.55
CA ASN A 3 28.06 30.43 -25.73
C ASN A 3 28.04 29.49 -24.51
N ARG A 4 29.19 28.91 -24.12
CA ARG A 4 29.28 28.08 -22.91
C ARG A 4 29.37 29.00 -21.69
N ILE A 5 28.57 28.75 -20.65
CA ILE A 5 28.80 29.30 -19.31
C ILE A 5 29.00 28.15 -18.34
N PHE A 6 30.15 28.18 -17.67
CA PHE A 6 30.62 27.24 -16.67
C PHE A 6 30.18 27.64 -15.26
N ARG A 7 29.79 26.62 -14.48
CA ARG A 7 30.03 26.35 -13.05
C ARG A 7 29.69 27.41 -11.98
N ALA A 8 28.91 26.97 -11.00
CA ALA A 8 29.26 27.13 -9.59
C ALA A 8 28.77 25.93 -8.76
N VAL A 9 29.66 25.42 -7.92
CA VAL A 9 29.49 24.35 -6.92
C VAL A 9 29.28 25.02 -5.56
N ALA A 10 28.33 24.53 -4.75
CA ALA A 10 28.23 24.60 -3.27
C ALA A 10 26.77 24.36 -2.87
N ALA A 11 26.38 23.71 -1.77
CA ALA A 11 27.07 23.03 -0.70
C ALA A 11 26.07 22.04 -0.08
N ALA A 12 26.60 21.02 0.59
CA ALA A 12 25.85 20.08 1.40
C ALA A 12 25.02 20.78 2.49
N ALA A 13 23.80 20.33 2.69
CA ALA A 13 23.12 20.41 3.97
C ALA A 13 22.41 19.06 4.20
N ALA A 14 23.15 18.13 4.80
CA ALA A 14 22.56 16.96 5.42
C ALA A 14 21.85 17.44 6.69
N THR A 15 20.52 17.54 6.65
CA THR A 15 19.71 17.71 7.86
C THR A 15 19.36 16.32 8.40
N THR A 16 20.26 15.80 9.24
CA THR A 16 19.93 14.71 10.16
C THR A 16 18.98 15.24 11.22
N ALA A 17 17.67 15.06 11.01
CA ALA A 17 16.68 15.23 12.07
C ALA A 17 16.83 14.05 13.03
N LEU A 18 17.58 14.29 14.11
CA LEU A 18 17.75 13.39 15.24
C LEU A 18 16.39 13.14 15.90
N MET A 19 16.23 11.88 16.28
CA MET A 19 15.10 11.28 16.94
C MET A 19 14.70 12.02 18.22
N SER A 20 13.42 12.34 18.33
CA SER A 20 12.73 12.54 19.60
C SER A 20 11.58 11.54 19.67
N LEU A 21 11.92 10.25 19.79
CA LEU A 21 10.93 9.28 20.27
C LEU A 21 10.76 9.56 21.77
N GLY A 22 9.65 10.21 22.10
CA GLY A 22 9.15 10.24 23.47
C GLY A 22 8.92 8.80 23.92
N ILE A 23 9.76 8.33 24.81
CA ILE A 23 9.49 7.13 25.61
C ILE A 23 8.36 7.51 26.57
N ALA A 24 7.13 7.33 26.12
CA ALA A 24 6.05 7.11 27.07
C ALA A 24 6.30 5.72 27.65
N SER A 25 6.66 5.68 28.94
CA SER A 25 6.56 4.45 29.74
C SER A 25 5.08 4.06 29.73
N ALA A 26 4.68 3.25 28.75
CA ALA A 26 3.44 2.50 28.84
C ALA A 26 3.70 1.44 29.91
N ASP A 27 2.97 1.55 31.01
CA ASP A 27 2.81 0.45 31.93
C ASP A 27 2.37 -0.78 31.14
N ALA A 28 3.15 -1.85 31.25
CA ALA A 28 2.69 -3.16 30.82
C ALA A 28 1.68 -3.63 31.86
N ASP A 29 0.44 -3.14 31.76
CA ASP A 29 -0.70 -3.85 32.31
C ASP A 29 -0.80 -5.18 31.54
N PRO A 30 -0.77 -6.36 32.21
CA PRO A 30 -1.10 -7.62 31.56
C PRO A 30 -2.63 -7.68 31.40
N GLY A 31 -3.16 -6.73 30.63
CA GLY A 31 -4.56 -6.64 30.28
C GLY A 31 -4.86 -7.65 29.19
N ASP A 32 -5.40 -8.79 29.62
CA ASP A 32 -6.31 -9.67 28.90
C ASP A 32 -6.21 -9.71 27.36
N PRO A 33 -5.78 -10.83 26.75
CA PRO A 33 -6.00 -11.08 25.33
C PRO A 33 -7.47 -11.43 25.08
N THR A 34 -8.39 -10.52 25.41
CA THR A 34 -9.81 -10.66 25.05
C THR A 34 -10.48 -9.30 24.86
N SER A 35 -10.15 -8.66 23.75
CA SER A 35 -11.14 -7.84 23.04
C SER A 35 -11.02 -8.09 21.56
N ALA A 36 -11.35 -9.33 21.17
CA ALA A 36 -12.06 -9.51 19.92
C ALA A 36 -13.30 -8.63 20.02
N SER A 37 -13.25 -7.44 19.41
CA SER A 37 -14.36 -6.50 19.32
C SER A 37 -15.58 -7.25 18.82
N ARG A 38 -16.42 -7.64 19.78
CA ARG A 38 -17.59 -8.46 19.55
C ARG A 38 -18.61 -7.55 18.87
N GLY A 39 -18.67 -7.63 17.54
CA GLY A 39 -19.92 -7.47 16.81
C GLY A 39 -20.28 -6.08 16.30
N VAL A 40 -19.32 -5.26 15.86
CA VAL A 40 -19.64 -4.19 14.89
C VAL A 40 -18.62 -4.28 13.76
N ARG A 41 -19.05 -4.84 12.61
CA ARG A 41 -18.29 -4.74 11.37
C ARG A 41 -18.20 -3.24 11.04
N PRO A 42 -17.00 -2.67 10.85
CA PRO A 42 -16.87 -1.29 10.39
C PRO A 42 -17.74 -1.10 9.15
N ASP A 43 -18.47 0.01 9.06
CA ASP A 43 -19.20 0.33 7.84
C ASP A 43 -18.16 0.56 6.73
N ARG A 44 -18.17 -0.32 5.72
CA ARG A 44 -17.17 -0.34 4.64
C ARG A 44 -17.79 0.21 3.38
N SER A 45 -17.00 0.99 2.64
CA SER A 45 -17.45 1.49 1.35
C SER A 45 -17.74 0.32 0.38
N PRO A 46 -18.64 0.49 -0.60
CA PRO A 46 -18.87 -0.53 -1.63
C PRO A 46 -17.59 -0.93 -2.39
N VAL A 47 -16.67 0.02 -2.55
CA VAL A 47 -15.36 -0.16 -3.18
C VAL A 47 -14.48 -1.09 -2.34
N ASP A 48 -14.41 -0.86 -1.02
CA ASP A 48 -13.64 -1.72 -0.12
C ASP A 48 -14.22 -3.13 -0.04
N ASN A 49 -15.54 -3.26 -0.03
CA ASN A 49 -16.19 -4.56 -0.06
C ASN A 49 -15.88 -5.33 -1.35
N GLN A 50 -15.83 -4.64 -2.49
CA GLN A 50 -15.43 -5.24 -3.76
C GLN A 50 -13.98 -5.71 -3.74
N PHE A 51 -13.06 -4.88 -3.22
CA PHE A 51 -11.66 -5.25 -3.07
C PHE A 51 -11.50 -6.47 -2.17
N LEU A 52 -12.14 -6.48 -1.00
CA LEU A 52 -12.04 -7.60 -0.04
C LEU A 52 -12.61 -8.90 -0.60
N ASP A 53 -13.67 -8.83 -1.41
CA ASP A 53 -14.23 -10.01 -2.08
C ASP A 53 -13.27 -10.55 -3.15
N LYS A 54 -12.76 -9.67 -4.03
CA LYS A 54 -11.82 -10.04 -5.10
C LYS A 54 -10.45 -10.53 -4.59
N SER A 55 -10.00 -10.05 -3.43
CA SER A 55 -8.70 -10.39 -2.84
C SER A 55 -8.75 -11.58 -1.87
N HIS A 56 -9.91 -12.22 -1.69
CA HIS A 56 -10.14 -13.29 -0.71
C HIS A 56 -9.93 -12.88 0.76
N LEU A 57 -10.22 -11.62 1.09
CA LEU A 57 -10.06 -11.07 2.44
C LEU A 57 -11.39 -10.69 3.11
N LYS A 58 -12.53 -10.91 2.44
CA LYS A 58 -13.87 -10.63 2.98
C LYS A 58 -14.18 -11.34 4.31
N ASP A 59 -13.62 -12.54 4.50
CA ASP A 59 -13.84 -13.35 5.70
C ASP A 59 -12.69 -13.23 6.71
N ALA A 60 -11.65 -12.45 6.41
CA ALA A 60 -10.59 -12.13 7.36
C ALA A 60 -11.13 -11.25 8.50
N ASP A 61 -10.43 -11.25 9.64
CA ASP A 61 -10.73 -10.34 10.75
C ASP A 61 -10.56 -8.87 10.32
N HIS A 62 -11.23 -7.96 11.03
CA HIS A 62 -11.26 -6.55 10.65
C HIS A 62 -9.87 -5.90 10.62
N VAL A 63 -8.94 -6.34 11.46
CA VAL A 63 -7.56 -5.81 11.48
C VAL A 63 -6.83 -6.18 10.20
N ARG A 64 -6.95 -7.44 9.75
CA ARG A 64 -6.37 -7.88 8.47
C ARG A 64 -7.01 -7.19 7.27
N GLN A 65 -8.32 -6.98 7.30
CA GLN A 65 -9.02 -6.26 6.24
C GLN A 65 -8.53 -4.81 6.12
N ASP A 66 -8.39 -4.10 7.24
CA ASP A 66 -7.95 -2.71 7.24
C ASP A 66 -6.48 -2.57 6.81
N ALA A 67 -5.63 -3.50 7.26
CA ALA A 67 -4.24 -3.56 6.81
C ALA A 67 -4.14 -3.81 5.30
N ALA A 68 -4.98 -4.71 4.77
CA ALA A 68 -5.03 -5.02 3.34
C ALA A 68 -5.50 -3.83 2.49
N ILE A 69 -6.52 -3.10 2.94
CA ILE A 69 -7.00 -1.89 2.24
C ILE A 69 -5.91 -0.82 2.23
N GLN A 70 -5.25 -0.56 3.37
CA GLN A 70 -4.14 0.40 3.44
C GLN A 70 -2.98 0.00 2.53
N LEU A 71 -2.60 -1.28 2.53
CA LEU A 71 -1.58 -1.81 1.66
C LEU A 71 -1.96 -1.62 0.19
N ALA A 72 -3.19 -1.95 -0.20
CA ALA A 72 -3.67 -1.78 -1.57
C ALA A 72 -3.57 -0.31 -2.05
N HIS A 73 -3.94 0.65 -1.21
CA HIS A 73 -3.76 2.07 -1.54
C HIS A 73 -2.27 2.45 -1.70
N ALA A 74 -1.40 1.93 -0.85
CA ALA A 74 0.04 2.17 -0.94
C ALA A 74 0.66 1.60 -2.22
N GLU A 75 0.31 0.37 -2.58
CA GLU A 75 0.78 -0.27 -3.83
C GLU A 75 0.32 0.50 -5.06
N CYS A 76 -0.93 0.97 -5.05
CA CYS A 76 -1.45 1.79 -6.13
C CYS A 76 -0.71 3.13 -6.24
N GLY A 77 -0.46 3.81 -5.12
CA GLY A 77 0.33 5.04 -5.09
C GLY A 77 1.77 4.84 -5.55
N TRP A 78 2.37 3.69 -5.23
CA TRP A 78 3.71 3.35 -5.71
C TRP A 78 3.73 3.15 -7.23
N LEU A 79 2.71 2.48 -7.80
CA LEU A 79 2.59 2.29 -9.26
C LEU A 79 2.35 3.60 -10.00
N ASP A 80 1.61 4.53 -9.38
CA ASP A 80 1.42 5.89 -9.90
C ASP A 80 2.76 6.63 -10.02
N ALA A 81 3.59 6.55 -8.98
CA ALA A 81 4.90 7.21 -8.95
C ALA A 81 5.98 6.53 -9.82
N ASN A 82 5.94 5.21 -9.96
CA ASN A 82 7.00 4.41 -10.61
C ASN A 82 6.61 3.88 -12.00
N GLY A 83 5.39 4.14 -12.44
CA GLY A 83 4.82 3.68 -13.70
C GLY A 83 4.18 2.30 -13.60
N ASN A 84 2.96 2.18 -14.12
CA ASN A 84 2.16 0.95 -14.09
C ASN A 84 2.55 -0.05 -15.20
N SER A 85 3.82 -0.47 -15.25
CA SER A 85 4.28 -1.49 -16.20
C SER A 85 4.04 -2.91 -15.68
N ALA A 86 3.89 -3.89 -16.57
CA ALA A 86 3.76 -5.30 -16.19
C ALA A 86 4.95 -5.80 -15.33
N ALA A 87 6.17 -5.33 -15.62
CA ALA A 87 7.35 -5.68 -14.82
C ALA A 87 7.26 -5.13 -13.38
N ASN A 88 6.75 -3.91 -13.22
CA ASN A 88 6.53 -3.31 -11.90
C ASN A 88 5.41 -4.03 -11.13
N GLN A 89 4.33 -4.42 -11.81
CA GLN A 89 3.27 -5.22 -11.20
C GLN A 89 3.79 -6.58 -10.72
N VAL A 90 4.56 -7.31 -11.54
CA VAL A 90 5.17 -8.59 -11.14
C VAL A 90 6.10 -8.39 -9.94
N ARG A 91 6.93 -7.34 -9.94
CA ARG A 91 7.81 -7.04 -8.81
C ARG A 91 7.03 -6.78 -7.51
N LEU A 92 5.92 -6.04 -7.58
CA LEU A 92 5.08 -5.84 -6.40
C LEU A 92 4.44 -7.13 -5.90
N ALA A 93 3.89 -7.94 -6.81
CA ALA A 93 3.32 -9.23 -6.44
C ALA A 93 4.37 -10.15 -5.77
N GLU A 94 5.60 -10.17 -6.27
CA GLU A 94 6.69 -10.93 -5.63
C GLU A 94 7.05 -10.39 -4.24
N ASN A 95 7.10 -9.06 -4.07
CA ASN A 95 7.35 -8.43 -2.77
C ASN A 95 6.25 -8.74 -1.74
N LEU A 96 5.01 -8.90 -2.22
CA LEU A 96 3.84 -9.18 -1.39
C LEU A 96 3.79 -10.63 -0.87
N ARG A 97 4.64 -11.54 -1.36
CA ARG A 97 4.64 -12.96 -0.96
C ARG A 97 4.85 -13.21 0.54
N GLY A 98 5.50 -12.28 1.24
CA GLY A 98 5.68 -12.37 2.70
C GLY A 98 4.50 -11.83 3.51
N SER A 99 3.56 -11.12 2.86
CA SER A 99 2.53 -10.33 3.54
C SER A 99 1.12 -10.83 3.26
N VAL A 100 0.88 -11.46 2.10
CA VAL A 100 -0.45 -11.93 1.69
C VAL A 100 -0.37 -13.33 1.10
N GLU A 101 -1.44 -14.11 1.29
CA GLU A 101 -1.51 -15.52 0.86
C GLU A 101 -1.55 -15.67 -0.67
N TYR A 102 -2.25 -14.75 -1.35
CA TYR A 102 -2.41 -14.75 -2.80
C TYR A 102 -1.93 -13.42 -3.41
N PRO A 103 -0.62 -13.20 -3.56
CA PRO A 103 -0.07 -11.89 -3.94
C PRO A 103 -0.51 -11.37 -5.30
N TYR A 104 -0.61 -12.26 -6.29
CA TYR A 104 -1.09 -11.89 -7.62
C TYR A 104 -2.58 -11.57 -7.63
N THR A 105 -3.39 -12.30 -6.86
CA THR A 105 -4.82 -12.03 -6.73
C THR A 105 -5.07 -10.74 -5.97
N PHE A 106 -4.32 -10.52 -4.88
CA PHE A 106 -4.33 -9.28 -4.13
C PHE A 106 -4.00 -8.09 -5.02
N LEU A 107 -2.88 -8.15 -5.75
CA LEU A 107 -2.47 -7.06 -6.62
C LEU A 107 -3.48 -6.83 -7.76
N ALA A 108 -4.00 -7.88 -8.38
CA ALA A 108 -5.04 -7.73 -9.40
C ALA A 108 -6.31 -7.04 -8.85
N ALA A 109 -6.74 -7.40 -7.64
CA ALA A 109 -7.87 -6.75 -6.96
C ALA A 109 -7.56 -5.28 -6.62
N THR A 110 -6.37 -4.98 -6.10
CA THR A 110 -5.92 -3.61 -5.83
C THR A 110 -6.00 -2.75 -7.08
N LEU A 111 -5.47 -3.28 -8.18
CA LEU A 111 -5.38 -2.59 -9.45
C LEU A 111 -6.76 -2.31 -10.06
N ASP A 112 -7.65 -3.31 -10.02
CA ASP A 112 -9.02 -3.19 -10.52
C ASP A 112 -9.86 -2.19 -9.72
N THR A 113 -9.64 -2.09 -8.42
CA THR A 113 -10.53 -1.38 -7.51
C THR A 113 -10.02 0.02 -7.15
N TYR A 114 -8.72 0.19 -6.94
CA TYR A 114 -8.15 1.44 -6.42
C TYR A 114 -7.28 2.20 -7.42
N CYS A 115 -6.89 1.61 -8.55
CA CYS A 115 -6.04 2.26 -9.54
C CYS A 115 -6.84 2.76 -10.75
N PRO A 116 -7.24 4.05 -10.81
CA PRO A 116 -8.09 4.56 -11.90
C PRO A 116 -7.43 4.47 -13.29
N TRP A 117 -6.10 4.41 -13.35
CA TRP A 117 -5.32 4.30 -14.58
C TRP A 117 -5.23 2.88 -15.14
N HIS A 118 -5.81 1.87 -14.46
CA HIS A 118 -5.82 0.47 -14.93
C HIS A 118 -6.57 0.25 -16.26
N GLN A 119 -7.27 1.28 -16.76
CA GLN A 119 -7.94 1.25 -18.06
C GLN A 119 -6.97 1.34 -19.26
N LEU A 120 -5.70 1.71 -19.07
CA LEU A 120 -4.81 2.00 -20.21
C LEU A 120 -4.09 0.79 -20.83
N GLN A 121 -4.14 -0.43 -20.28
CA GLN A 121 -3.40 -1.57 -20.85
C GLN A 121 -4.05 -2.95 -20.68
N ARG A 122 -5.38 -3.06 -20.66
CA ARG A 122 -5.98 -4.34 -21.07
C ARG A 122 -6.08 -4.36 -22.60
N PRO A 123 -5.37 -5.24 -23.32
CA PRO A 123 -5.72 -5.48 -24.71
C PRO A 123 -7.19 -5.89 -24.70
N HIS A 124 -8.00 -5.12 -25.42
CA HIS A 124 -9.38 -5.48 -25.68
C HIS A 124 -9.31 -6.72 -26.56
N SER A 125 -9.47 -7.90 -25.96
CA SER A 125 -9.77 -9.10 -26.71
C SER A 125 -11.14 -8.86 -27.34
N GLY A 126 -11.14 -8.65 -28.66
CA GLY A 126 -12.35 -8.53 -29.48
C GLY A 126 -13.15 -9.82 -29.55
#